data_AF-A0A971MKP0-F1
#
_entry.id   AF-A0A971MKP0-F1
#
_cell.length_a   1.000
_cell.length_b   1.000
_cell.length_c   1.000
_cell.angle_alpha   90.00
_cell.angle_beta   90.00
_cell.angle_gamma   90.00
#
_symmetry.space_group_name_H-M   'P 1'
#
loop_
_entity.id
_entity.type
_entity.pdbx_description
1 polymer ?
#
loop_
_entity_poly.entity_id
_entity_poly.type
_entity_poly.pdbx_seq_one_letter_code
_entity_poly.pdbx_strand_id
1 'polypeptide(L)'
;MHIITGEEKADSQEEETKEEIIPIINGIYILADIGELERNSNHKFTAHFEGEGDYSKTVIWQIIGQKDENTWIDDTGLLSVGANEESSDIKVIATSADNKELKSELNVKVANPYIKEVKKPTTKEELKEQAQASELTEEEKAKKISEQEAIKAQAIADTSGGEKDKYLTDPTPEGKPKPVEPEEITINESITKTATLSISCETILNNLDMFDKDKIDVLPVDGIILSSRQVTFFEGESVFDVLKRTVQDQGIHMEFVFTPIYNSVYVEGINNLYEFDCGPLSGWMYKVNGWFPNYGASRYKLEDGDVINWVYTCDLGADVGDNSMTGGQ
;
A
#
# COMPACT_ATOMS: atom_id res chain seq x y z
N MET A 1 91.45 -26.70 -10.20
CA MET A 1 90.73 -25.43 -9.97
C MET A 1 90.06 -25.03 -11.26
N HIS A 2 88.76 -25.26 -11.38
CA HIS A 2 87.94 -24.76 -12.49
C HIS A 2 86.74 -24.06 -11.86
N ILE A 3 86.45 -22.89 -12.42
CA ILE A 3 85.60 -21.84 -11.88
C ILE A 3 84.12 -22.23 -12.08
N ILE A 4 83.31 -22.00 -11.06
CA ILE A 4 81.86 -22.18 -11.04
C ILE A 4 81.23 -21.06 -11.87
N THR A 5 80.50 -21.39 -12.93
CA THR A 5 79.56 -20.47 -13.59
C THR A 5 78.16 -20.76 -13.05
N GLY A 6 77.62 -19.84 -12.25
CA GLY A 6 76.21 -19.84 -11.85
C GLY A 6 75.37 -19.21 -12.96
N GLU A 7 74.37 -19.93 -13.44
CA GLU A 7 73.27 -19.37 -14.23
C GLU A 7 72.25 -18.77 -13.26
N GLU A 8 72.11 -17.44 -13.31
CA GLU A 8 71.02 -16.71 -12.66
C GLU A 8 69.90 -16.59 -13.71
N LYS A 9 68.86 -17.42 -13.59
CA LYS A 9 67.61 -17.21 -14.34
C LYS A 9 66.77 -16.21 -13.58
N ALA A 10 66.58 -15.03 -14.19
CA ALA A 10 65.65 -14.02 -13.74
C ALA A 10 64.22 -14.59 -13.69
N ASP A 11 63.60 -14.53 -12.52
CA ASP A 11 62.18 -14.75 -12.32
C ASP A 11 61.45 -13.47 -12.77
N SER A 12 60.78 -13.54 -13.92
CA SER A 12 59.94 -12.46 -14.44
C SER A 12 58.58 -12.55 -13.77
N GLN A 13 58.35 -11.73 -12.75
CA GLN A 13 57.00 -11.47 -12.26
C GLN A 13 56.26 -10.63 -13.30
N GLU A 14 55.28 -11.23 -13.98
CA GLU A 14 54.25 -10.49 -14.70
C GLU A 14 53.40 -9.75 -13.66
N GLU A 15 53.65 -8.45 -13.52
CA GLU A 15 52.81 -7.54 -12.76
C GLU A 15 51.52 -7.36 -13.56
N GLU A 16 50.51 -8.18 -13.24
CA GLU A 16 49.17 -8.12 -13.79
C GLU A 16 48.56 -6.75 -13.41
N THR A 17 48.63 -5.80 -14.34
CA THR A 17 47.99 -4.50 -14.18
C THR A 17 46.48 -4.72 -14.18
N LYS A 18 45.87 -4.75 -12.98
CA LYS A 18 44.42 -4.63 -12.85
C LYS A 18 44.02 -3.30 -13.48
N GLU A 19 43.40 -3.35 -14.66
CA GLU A 19 42.72 -2.18 -15.22
C GLU A 19 41.70 -1.71 -14.19
N GLU A 20 41.96 -0.52 -13.62
CA GLU A 20 41.05 0.14 -12.71
C GLU A 20 39.84 0.60 -13.53
N ILE A 21 38.75 -0.16 -13.45
CA ILE A 21 37.50 0.16 -14.15
C ILE A 21 36.99 1.46 -13.56
N ILE A 22 37.09 2.54 -14.33
CA ILE A 22 36.55 3.85 -13.93
C ILE A 22 35.03 3.68 -13.87
N PRO A 23 34.39 3.91 -12.71
CA PRO A 23 32.95 3.76 -12.58
C PRO A 23 32.23 4.81 -13.43
N ILE A 24 31.28 4.35 -14.25
CA ILE A 24 30.48 5.19 -15.15
C ILE A 24 29.01 4.87 -14.92
N ILE A 25 28.21 5.90 -14.64
CA ILE A 25 26.75 5.81 -14.65
C ILE A 25 26.26 6.27 -16.03
N ASN A 26 25.57 5.37 -16.72
CA ASN A 26 24.98 5.61 -18.05
C ASN A 26 23.53 6.09 -17.97
N GLY A 27 22.80 5.72 -16.92
CA GLY A 27 21.38 6.07 -16.80
C GLY A 27 20.77 5.79 -15.42
N ILE A 28 19.64 6.43 -15.19
CA ILE A 28 18.77 6.20 -14.04
C ILE A 28 17.31 6.12 -14.53
N TYR A 29 16.53 5.18 -14.00
CA TYR A 29 15.13 4.97 -14.36
C TYR A 29 14.28 4.76 -13.13
N ILE A 30 13.13 5.44 -13.04
CA ILE A 30 12.15 5.15 -12.00
C ILE A 30 11.39 3.87 -12.36
N LEU A 31 11.33 2.94 -11.42
CA LEU A 31 10.47 1.77 -11.44
C LEU A 31 9.41 1.93 -10.34
N ALA A 32 8.15 1.84 -10.75
CA ALA A 32 7.01 1.85 -9.86
C ALA A 32 5.93 0.93 -10.44
N ASP A 33 5.40 0.05 -9.62
CA ASP A 33 4.26 -0.81 -9.97
C ASP A 33 2.99 -0.18 -9.41
N ILE A 34 2.62 0.97 -9.98
CA ILE A 34 1.48 1.77 -9.51
C ILE A 34 0.60 2.19 -10.69
N GLY A 35 -0.72 2.18 -10.47
CA GLY A 35 -1.70 2.74 -11.40
C GLY A 35 -1.86 4.24 -11.19
N GLU A 36 -2.64 4.61 -10.18
CA GLU A 36 -2.89 5.99 -9.77
C GLU A 36 -2.55 6.17 -8.28
N LEU A 37 -2.09 7.37 -7.89
CA LEU A 37 -1.79 7.72 -6.50
C LEU A 37 -3.08 8.00 -5.74
N GLU A 38 -3.45 7.12 -4.83
CA GLU A 38 -4.58 7.38 -3.93
C GLU A 38 -4.20 8.38 -2.83
N ARG A 39 -5.14 9.21 -2.39
CA ARG A 39 -4.95 10.09 -1.22
C ARG A 39 -4.76 9.28 0.04
N ASN A 40 -4.05 9.87 1.01
CA ASN A 40 -3.76 9.25 2.31
C ASN A 40 -3.16 7.84 2.19
N SER A 41 -2.35 7.63 1.16
CA SER A 41 -1.67 6.37 0.90
C SER A 41 -0.20 6.62 0.66
N ASN A 42 0.61 5.56 0.73
CA ASN A 42 2.01 5.67 0.38
C ASN A 42 2.35 4.75 -0.80
N HIS A 43 3.22 5.24 -1.67
CA HIS A 43 3.61 4.57 -2.91
C HIS A 43 5.14 4.48 -2.95
N LYS A 44 5.67 3.26 -3.04
CA LYS A 44 7.11 3.05 -3.11
C LYS A 44 7.60 3.22 -4.54
N PHE A 45 8.55 4.13 -4.72
CA PHE A 45 9.32 4.29 -5.95
C PHE A 45 10.71 3.73 -5.74
N THR A 46 11.23 3.07 -6.77
CA THR A 46 12.61 2.56 -6.79
C THR A 46 13.33 3.13 -7.99
N ALA A 47 14.63 3.35 -7.88
CA ALA A 47 15.45 3.77 -9.01
C ALA A 47 16.34 2.62 -9.45
N HIS A 48 16.38 2.36 -10.75
CA HIS A 48 17.32 1.45 -11.38
C HIS A 48 18.45 2.25 -12.01
N PHE A 49 19.70 1.82 -11.79
CA PHE A 49 20.89 2.44 -12.37
C PHE A 49 21.49 1.54 -13.43
N GLU A 50 21.87 2.13 -14.56
CA GLU A 50 22.69 1.50 -15.59
C GLU A 50 24.08 2.10 -15.54
N GLY A 51 25.12 1.27 -15.56
CA GLY A 51 26.50 1.71 -15.47
C GLY A 51 27.48 0.57 -15.23
N GLU A 52 28.76 0.86 -15.39
CA GLU A 52 29.87 -0.08 -15.17
C GLU A 52 30.76 0.40 -14.01
N GLY A 53 31.40 -0.52 -13.29
CA GLY A 53 32.23 -0.21 -12.12
C GLY A 53 31.46 0.01 -10.82
N ASP A 54 32.17 0.42 -9.76
CA ASP A 54 31.62 0.66 -8.43
C ASP A 54 31.26 2.14 -8.25
N TYR A 55 29.99 2.48 -8.48
CA TYR A 55 29.44 3.84 -8.35
C TYR A 55 28.34 3.89 -7.28
N SER A 56 28.09 5.08 -6.73
CA SER A 56 27.01 5.26 -5.76
C SER A 56 25.64 5.06 -6.40
N LYS A 57 24.77 4.33 -5.70
CA LYS A 57 23.36 4.17 -6.04
C LYS A 57 22.45 5.09 -5.21
N THR A 58 23.03 6.13 -4.60
CA THR A 58 22.25 7.12 -3.85
C THR A 58 21.42 7.97 -4.79
N VAL A 59 20.13 8.07 -4.47
CA VAL A 59 19.14 8.84 -5.23
C VAL A 59 18.72 10.05 -4.41
N ILE A 60 18.58 11.18 -5.07
CA ILE A 60 17.89 12.36 -4.54
C ILE A 60 16.48 12.33 -5.12
N TRP A 61 15.49 12.11 -4.25
CA TRP A 61 14.08 12.09 -4.61
C TRP A 61 13.46 13.48 -4.48
N GLN A 62 12.59 13.82 -5.43
CA GLN A 62 11.79 15.03 -5.40
C GLN A 62 10.42 14.77 -6.02
N ILE A 63 9.40 15.46 -5.53
CA ILE A 63 8.12 15.60 -6.24
C ILE A 63 7.86 17.05 -6.62
N ILE A 64 7.14 17.24 -7.73
CA ILE A 64 6.62 18.53 -8.15
C ILE A 64 5.15 18.40 -8.56
N GLY A 65 4.40 19.48 -8.41
CA GLY A 65 3.01 19.58 -8.83
C GLY A 65 2.00 19.26 -7.73
N GLN A 66 2.44 18.82 -6.55
CA GLN A 66 1.58 18.61 -5.38
C GLN A 66 0.92 19.92 -4.90
N LYS A 67 -0.30 19.83 -4.38
CA LYS A 67 -1.05 20.95 -3.78
C LYS A 67 -1.24 20.81 -2.27
N ASP A 68 -1.06 19.61 -1.71
CA ASP A 68 -1.07 19.38 -0.27
C ASP A 68 0.37 19.33 0.26
N GLU A 69 0.65 20.07 1.33
CA GLU A 69 1.96 20.05 2.00
C GLU A 69 2.26 18.71 2.68
N ASN A 70 1.21 17.92 2.96
CA ASN A 70 1.33 16.56 3.48
C ASN A 70 1.59 15.53 2.38
N THR A 71 1.67 15.96 1.12
CA THR A 71 2.17 15.13 0.02
C THR A 71 3.67 15.36 -0.14
N TRP A 72 4.48 14.34 0.15
CA TRP A 72 5.95 14.43 0.13
C TRP A 72 6.60 13.07 -0.13
N ILE A 73 7.84 13.07 -0.62
CA ILE A 73 8.65 11.86 -0.84
C ILE A 73 9.90 11.90 0.05
N ASP A 74 10.21 10.80 0.76
CA ASP A 74 11.48 10.72 1.53
C ASP A 74 12.67 10.34 0.65
N ASP A 75 13.85 10.33 1.27
CA ASP A 75 15.12 9.87 0.71
C ASP A 75 15.14 8.37 0.36
N THR A 76 14.19 7.58 0.88
CA THR A 76 14.03 6.17 0.51
C THR A 76 13.22 5.98 -0.76
N GLY A 77 12.57 7.04 -1.28
CA GLY A 77 11.66 6.97 -2.41
C GLY A 77 10.23 6.56 -2.04
N LEU A 78 9.85 6.66 -0.76
CA LEU A 78 8.47 6.46 -0.34
C LEU A 78 7.70 7.78 -0.46
N LEU A 79 6.74 7.83 -1.38
CA LEU A 79 5.84 8.97 -1.55
C LEU A 79 4.63 8.81 -0.64
N SER A 80 4.46 9.72 0.32
CA SER A 80 3.20 9.91 1.06
C SER A 80 2.31 10.88 0.31
N VAL A 81 1.07 10.50 0.05
CA VAL A 81 0.07 11.35 -0.59
C VAL A 81 -0.85 11.89 0.50
N GLY A 82 -0.93 13.21 0.62
CA GLY A 82 -1.77 13.88 1.60
C GLY A 82 -3.25 13.61 1.38
N ALA A 83 -4.04 13.64 2.46
CA ALA A 83 -5.48 13.42 2.42
C ALA A 83 -6.25 14.51 1.65
N ASN A 84 -5.61 15.66 1.37
CA ASN A 84 -6.20 16.79 0.66
C ASN A 84 -5.46 17.09 -0.65
N GLU A 85 -4.76 16.12 -1.22
CA GLU A 85 -4.04 16.32 -2.48
C GLU A 85 -5.01 16.53 -3.66
N GLU A 86 -5.07 17.75 -4.18
CA GLU A 86 -5.98 18.17 -5.25
C GLU A 86 -5.34 18.19 -6.64
N SER A 87 -4.09 17.80 -6.78
CA SER A 87 -3.46 17.69 -8.09
C SER A 87 -3.98 16.47 -8.84
N SER A 88 -4.23 16.63 -10.14
CA SER A 88 -4.55 15.51 -11.03
C SER A 88 -3.32 14.65 -11.35
N ASP A 89 -2.15 15.27 -11.26
CA ASP A 89 -0.87 14.71 -11.62
C ASP A 89 0.21 15.25 -10.70
N ILE A 90 1.08 14.35 -10.27
CA ILE A 90 2.32 14.67 -9.57
C ILE A 90 3.44 14.09 -10.42
N LYS A 91 4.56 14.80 -10.49
CA LYS A 91 5.76 14.27 -11.12
C LYS A 91 6.78 13.88 -10.06
N VAL A 92 7.18 12.62 -10.09
CA VAL A 92 8.27 12.08 -9.28
C VAL A 92 9.57 12.17 -10.07
N ILE A 93 10.63 12.65 -9.40
CA ILE A 93 11.95 12.87 -9.98
C ILE A 93 12.97 12.10 -9.15
N ALA A 94 13.74 11.24 -9.82
CA ALA A 94 14.90 10.55 -9.25
C ALA A 94 16.16 11.13 -9.89
N THR A 95 17.06 11.71 -9.09
CA THR A 95 18.33 12.28 -9.57
C THR A 95 19.50 11.50 -8.95
N SER A 96 20.52 11.15 -9.73
CA SER A 96 21.74 10.56 -9.18
C SER A 96 22.45 11.59 -8.28
N ALA A 97 22.83 11.18 -7.07
CA ALA A 97 23.58 12.05 -6.16
C ALA A 97 24.98 12.38 -6.70
N ASP A 98 25.60 11.44 -7.43
CA ASP A 98 26.95 11.56 -7.98
C ASP A 98 26.98 12.34 -9.30
N ASN A 99 25.92 12.24 -10.10
CA ASN A 99 25.77 13.00 -11.33
C ASN A 99 24.38 13.62 -11.45
N LYS A 100 24.28 14.90 -11.08
CA LYS A 100 23.02 15.66 -11.08
C LYS A 100 22.43 15.90 -12.48
N GLU A 101 23.19 15.65 -13.54
CA GLU A 101 22.68 15.70 -14.92
C GLU A 101 21.87 14.45 -15.26
N LEU A 102 22.10 13.33 -14.55
CA LEU A 102 21.35 12.09 -14.71
C LEU A 102 20.12 12.10 -13.81
N LYS A 103 18.96 12.23 -14.44
CA LYS A 103 17.67 12.19 -13.79
C LYS A 103 16.64 11.43 -14.60
N SER A 104 15.68 10.85 -13.90
CA SER A 104 14.48 10.24 -14.45
C SER A 104 13.27 10.95 -13.90
N GLU A 105 12.26 11.15 -14.74
CA GLU A 105 11.01 11.82 -14.40
C GLU A 105 9.85 10.90 -14.74
N LEU A 106 8.93 10.70 -13.78
CA LEU A 106 7.73 9.90 -13.96
C LEU A 106 6.52 10.74 -13.58
N ASN A 107 5.59 10.94 -14.52
CA ASN A 107 4.30 11.55 -14.22
C ASN A 107 3.35 10.46 -13.73
N VAL A 108 2.79 10.67 -12.54
CA VAL A 108 1.85 9.76 -11.91
C VAL A 108 0.55 10.51 -11.71
N LYS A 109 -0.55 9.88 -12.13
CA LYS A 109 -1.87 10.47 -11.88
C LYS A 109 -2.18 10.30 -10.41
N VAL A 110 -2.73 11.34 -9.78
CA VAL A 110 -3.43 11.15 -8.52
C VAL A 110 -4.79 10.61 -8.88
N ALA A 111 -5.16 9.49 -8.27
CA ALA A 111 -6.45 8.88 -8.48
C ALA A 111 -7.49 9.98 -8.32
N ASN A 112 -8.20 10.28 -9.41
CA ASN A 112 -9.28 11.23 -9.35
C ASN A 112 -10.43 10.42 -8.76
N PRO A 113 -10.71 10.52 -7.45
CA PRO A 113 -11.86 9.82 -7.00
C PRO A 113 -13.02 10.57 -7.64
N TYR A 114 -14.06 9.85 -8.01
CA TYR A 114 -15.33 10.50 -8.20
C TYR A 114 -15.84 10.97 -6.81
N ILE A 115 -15.10 11.85 -6.13
CA ILE A 115 -15.57 12.64 -5.01
C ILE A 115 -16.31 13.78 -5.66
N LYS A 116 -17.65 13.71 -5.63
CA LYS A 116 -18.40 14.96 -5.53
C LYS A 116 -17.71 15.76 -4.44
N GLU A 117 -17.21 16.96 -4.71
CA GLU A 117 -16.55 17.82 -3.71
C GLU A 117 -17.50 18.05 -2.52
N VAL A 118 -17.56 17.11 -1.59
CA VAL A 118 -18.23 17.26 -0.31
C VAL A 118 -17.20 17.90 0.58
N LYS A 119 -17.47 19.14 0.99
CA LYS A 119 -16.63 19.88 1.92
C LYS A 119 -16.43 19.00 3.17
N LYS A 120 -15.20 18.49 3.37
CA LYS A 120 -14.86 17.67 4.55
C LYS A 120 -15.27 18.44 5.82
N PRO A 121 -16.00 17.79 6.75
CA PRO A 121 -16.36 18.44 8.00
C PRO A 121 -15.10 18.68 8.83
N THR A 122 -15.06 19.81 9.52
CA THR A 122 -13.95 20.17 10.43
C THR A 122 -14.32 19.98 11.90
N THR A 123 -15.61 19.75 12.17
CA THR A 123 -16.17 19.54 13.51
C THR A 123 -17.17 18.38 13.51
N LYS A 124 -17.43 17.82 14.70
CA LYS A 124 -18.42 16.75 14.87
C LYS A 124 -19.84 17.26 14.62
N GLU A 125 -20.11 18.53 14.92
CA GLU A 125 -21.37 19.20 14.65
C GLU A 125 -21.63 19.31 13.15
N GLU A 126 -20.63 19.74 12.37
CA GLU A 126 -20.71 19.79 10.91
C GLU A 126 -20.93 18.38 10.31
N LEU A 127 -20.23 17.37 10.82
CA LEU A 127 -20.39 15.99 10.38
C LEU A 127 -21.82 15.48 10.63
N LYS A 128 -22.40 15.77 11.80
CA LYS A 128 -23.80 15.42 12.13
C LYS A 128 -24.80 16.16 11.26
N GLU A 129 -24.58 17.44 10.98
CA GLU A 129 -25.43 18.22 10.07
C GLU A 129 -25.38 17.66 8.65
N GLN A 130 -24.20 17.31 8.15
CA GLN A 130 -24.03 16.68 6.84
C GLN A 130 -24.74 15.32 6.76
N ALA A 131 -24.60 14.48 7.79
CA ALA A 131 -25.27 13.17 7.85
C ALA A 131 -26.81 13.29 7.91
N GLN A 132 -27.33 14.32 8.58
CA GLN A 132 -28.77 14.63 8.55
C GLN A 132 -29.21 15.15 7.18
N ALA A 133 -28.43 16.03 6.56
CA ALA A 133 -28.72 16.59 5.26
C ALA A 133 -28.68 15.56 4.12
N SER A 134 -27.92 14.47 4.29
CA SER A 134 -27.82 13.36 3.33
C SER A 134 -28.86 12.26 3.55
N GLU A 135 -29.83 12.44 4.44
CA GLU A 135 -30.80 11.41 4.78
C GLU A 135 -31.70 11.03 3.60
N LEU A 136 -31.71 9.72 3.28
CA LEU A 136 -32.57 9.15 2.25
C LEU A 136 -33.92 8.77 2.82
N THR A 137 -34.94 8.80 1.96
CA THR A 137 -36.20 8.11 2.25
C THR A 137 -35.99 6.59 2.31
N GLU A 138 -36.87 5.88 3.01
CA GLU A 138 -36.83 4.41 3.08
C GLU A 138 -36.89 3.76 1.68
N GLU A 139 -37.63 4.37 0.75
CA GLU A 139 -37.73 3.90 -0.64
C GLU A 139 -36.40 4.06 -1.40
N GLU A 140 -35.73 5.21 -1.27
CA GLU A 140 -34.41 5.45 -1.88
C GLU A 140 -33.34 4.53 -1.28
N LYS A 141 -33.36 4.33 0.04
CA LYS A 141 -32.43 3.43 0.73
C LYS A 141 -32.63 1.98 0.27
N ALA A 142 -33.88 1.51 0.21
CA ALA A 142 -34.20 0.17 -0.29
C ALA A 142 -33.75 -0.04 -1.74
N LYS A 143 -33.90 0.99 -2.60
CA LYS A 143 -33.42 0.94 -3.98
C LYS A 143 -31.90 0.79 -4.06
N LYS A 144 -31.15 1.58 -3.29
CA LYS A 144 -29.68 1.48 -3.25
C LYS A 144 -29.21 0.12 -2.75
N ILE A 145 -29.85 -0.43 -1.71
CA ILE A 145 -29.57 -1.78 -1.21
C ILE A 145 -29.78 -2.82 -2.31
N SER A 146 -30.90 -2.75 -3.04
CA SER A 146 -31.16 -3.67 -4.15
C SER A 146 -30.13 -3.57 -5.28
N GLU A 147 -29.64 -2.38 -5.59
CA GLU A 147 -28.57 -2.17 -6.59
C GLU A 147 -27.24 -2.78 -6.09
N GLN A 148 -26.89 -2.54 -4.83
CA GLN A 148 -25.69 -3.10 -4.19
C GLN A 148 -25.72 -4.63 -4.11
N GLU A 149 -26.85 -5.24 -3.80
CA GLU A 149 -27.01 -6.71 -3.79
C GLU A 149 -26.86 -7.30 -5.20
N ALA A 150 -27.33 -6.61 -6.25
CA ALA A 150 -27.15 -7.05 -7.63
C ALA A 150 -25.67 -6.99 -8.05
N ILE A 151 -24.94 -5.93 -7.68
CA ILE A 151 -23.49 -5.81 -7.89
C ILE A 151 -22.75 -6.94 -7.19
N LYS A 152 -23.08 -7.22 -5.92
CA LYS A 152 -22.50 -8.32 -5.14
C LYS A 152 -22.70 -9.67 -5.81
N ALA A 153 -23.92 -9.95 -6.28
CA ALA A 153 -24.24 -11.20 -6.95
C ALA A 153 -23.45 -11.38 -8.26
N GLN A 154 -23.27 -10.29 -9.02
CA GLN A 154 -22.48 -10.29 -10.24
C GLN A 154 -20.99 -10.55 -9.96
N ALA A 155 -20.40 -9.88 -8.96
CA ALA A 155 -18.99 -10.10 -8.59
C ALA A 155 -18.72 -11.55 -8.13
N ILE A 156 -19.66 -12.17 -7.41
CA ILE A 156 -19.57 -13.59 -7.04
C ILE A 156 -19.60 -14.50 -8.28
N ALA A 157 -20.40 -14.16 -9.29
CA ALA A 157 -20.46 -14.91 -10.54
C ALA A 157 -19.15 -14.80 -11.35
N ASP A 158 -18.56 -13.60 -11.43
CA ASP A 158 -17.36 -13.33 -12.22
C ASP A 158 -16.10 -14.00 -11.64
N THR A 159 -16.02 -14.16 -10.31
CA THR A 159 -14.90 -14.80 -9.60
C THR A 159 -14.94 -16.34 -9.63
N SER A 160 -15.87 -16.96 -10.37
CA SER A 160 -16.09 -18.42 -10.37
C SER A 160 -15.27 -19.22 -11.41
N GLY A 161 -14.43 -18.55 -12.22
CA GLY A 161 -13.78 -19.16 -13.40
C GLY A 161 -12.33 -19.65 -13.24
N GLY A 162 -11.67 -19.43 -12.10
CA GLY A 162 -10.24 -19.72 -11.90
C GLY A 162 -9.93 -21.03 -11.15
N GLU A 163 -8.73 -21.58 -11.37
CA GLU A 163 -8.20 -22.68 -10.54
C GLU A 163 -7.72 -22.10 -9.21
N LYS A 164 -8.60 -22.15 -8.20
CA LYS A 164 -8.35 -21.65 -6.84
C LYS A 164 -7.57 -22.67 -6.01
N ASP A 165 -6.84 -22.19 -4.99
CA ASP A 165 -6.20 -23.06 -4.01
C ASP A 165 -7.23 -23.75 -3.08
N LYS A 166 -6.74 -24.60 -2.16
CA LYS A 166 -7.58 -25.28 -1.15
C LYS A 166 -8.35 -24.34 -0.21
N TYR A 167 -8.03 -23.04 -0.24
CA TYR A 167 -8.63 -21.98 0.57
C TYR A 167 -9.38 -20.96 -0.29
N LEU A 168 -9.80 -21.34 -1.51
CA LEU A 168 -10.57 -20.51 -2.42
C LEU A 168 -9.85 -19.21 -2.84
N THR A 169 -8.53 -19.19 -2.76
CA THR A 169 -7.71 -18.05 -3.18
C THR A 169 -7.37 -18.18 -4.66
N ASP A 170 -7.65 -17.14 -5.44
CA ASP A 170 -7.22 -17.07 -6.84
C ASP A 170 -5.69 -16.98 -6.95
N PRO A 171 -5.07 -17.42 -8.06
CA PRO A 171 -3.63 -17.30 -8.24
C PRO A 171 -3.15 -15.86 -8.07
N THR A 172 -2.10 -15.67 -7.26
CA THR A 172 -1.48 -14.35 -7.09
C THR A 172 -0.81 -13.91 -8.39
N PRO A 173 -0.91 -12.62 -8.79
CA PRO A 173 -0.20 -12.10 -9.96
C PRO A 173 1.32 -12.32 -9.88
N GLU A 174 1.98 -12.41 -11.03
CA GLU A 174 3.43 -12.57 -11.09
C GLU A 174 4.14 -11.41 -10.37
N GLY A 175 5.18 -11.72 -9.59
CA GLY A 175 5.93 -10.74 -8.80
C GLY A 175 5.26 -10.30 -7.49
N LYS A 176 3.98 -10.64 -7.25
CA LYS A 176 3.33 -10.36 -5.97
C LYS A 176 3.62 -11.45 -4.92
N PRO A 177 3.66 -11.10 -3.63
CA PRO A 177 3.80 -12.07 -2.54
C PRO A 177 2.73 -13.16 -2.61
N LYS A 178 3.14 -14.40 -2.32
CA LYS A 178 2.25 -15.55 -2.23
C LYS A 178 1.72 -15.68 -0.80
N PRO A 179 0.49 -16.17 -0.60
CA PRO A 179 -0.01 -16.44 0.73
C PRO A 179 0.82 -17.55 1.39
N VAL A 180 1.05 -17.40 2.70
CA VAL A 180 1.68 -18.42 3.53
C VAL A 180 0.64 -19.15 4.38
N GLU A 181 1.02 -20.32 4.91
CA GLU A 181 0.25 -21.05 5.92
C GLU A 181 0.62 -20.47 7.30
N PRO A 182 -0.30 -19.78 8.01
CA PRO A 182 0.04 -19.10 9.26
C PRO A 182 0.63 -20.03 10.33
N GLU A 183 0.23 -21.31 10.32
CA GLU A 183 0.67 -22.32 11.29
C GLU A 183 2.11 -22.81 11.05
N GLU A 184 2.64 -22.61 9.85
CA GLU A 184 3.99 -23.06 9.47
C GLU A 184 5.06 -21.98 9.66
N ILE A 185 4.63 -20.74 9.95
CA ILE A 185 5.53 -19.60 10.13
C ILE A 185 6.11 -19.59 11.54
N THR A 186 7.43 -19.49 11.63
CA THR A 186 8.15 -19.23 12.88
C THR A 186 8.54 -17.76 12.96
N ILE A 187 8.13 -17.09 14.03
CA ILE A 187 8.50 -15.69 14.28
C ILE A 187 9.91 -15.65 14.88
N ASN A 188 10.79 -14.86 14.28
CA ASN A 188 12.14 -14.64 14.75
C ASN A 188 12.25 -13.28 15.48
N GLU A 189 12.04 -13.30 16.79
CA GLU A 189 12.07 -12.10 17.64
C GLU A 189 13.45 -11.42 17.74
N SER A 190 14.52 -12.05 17.23
CA SER A 190 15.86 -11.45 17.22
C SER A 190 16.10 -10.48 16.07
N ILE A 191 15.22 -10.49 15.06
CA ILE A 191 15.32 -9.64 13.87
C ILE A 191 14.11 -8.70 13.85
N THR A 192 14.36 -7.42 14.05
CA THR A 192 13.35 -6.36 13.93
C THR A 192 13.42 -5.72 12.56
N LYS A 193 12.25 -5.60 11.93
CA LYS A 193 12.01 -4.90 10.66
C LYS A 193 11.02 -3.75 10.90
N THR A 194 10.84 -2.91 9.89
CA THR A 194 9.92 -1.77 9.93
C THR A 194 8.93 -1.82 8.78
N ALA A 195 7.70 -1.40 9.05
CA ALA A 195 6.67 -1.18 8.05
C ALA A 195 6.00 0.17 8.31
N THR A 196 5.25 0.67 7.35
CA THR A 196 4.39 1.85 7.52
C THR A 196 2.94 1.41 7.59
N LEU A 197 2.18 1.83 8.58
CA LEU A 197 0.77 1.47 8.76
C LEU A 197 -0.11 2.72 8.82
N SER A 198 -1.30 2.63 8.20
CA SER A 198 -2.38 3.62 8.30
C SER A 198 -3.74 2.93 8.31
N ILE A 199 -4.74 3.58 8.91
CA ILE A 199 -6.13 3.12 8.96
C ILE A 199 -7.06 4.30 8.64
N SER A 200 -7.87 4.16 7.58
CA SER A 200 -8.76 5.21 7.11
C SER A 200 -10.17 4.70 6.79
N CYS A 201 -11.15 5.56 7.02
CA CYS A 201 -12.57 5.36 6.70
C CYS A 201 -13.14 6.55 5.92
N GLU A 202 -12.28 7.27 5.19
CA GLU A 202 -12.62 8.49 4.46
C GLU A 202 -13.77 8.31 3.47
N THR A 203 -13.93 7.13 2.89
CA THR A 203 -15.03 6.81 1.97
C THR A 203 -16.40 6.99 2.62
N ILE A 204 -16.53 6.78 3.93
CA ILE A 204 -17.79 6.97 4.67
C ILE A 204 -18.25 8.43 4.58
N LEU A 205 -17.34 9.40 4.57
CA LEU A 205 -17.68 10.83 4.47
C LEU A 205 -18.41 11.18 3.17
N ASN A 206 -18.20 10.40 2.11
CA ASN A 206 -18.89 10.55 0.83
C ASN A 206 -20.16 9.68 0.71
N ASN A 207 -20.43 8.84 1.72
CA ASN A 207 -21.50 7.85 1.75
C ASN A 207 -22.35 7.94 3.04
N LEU A 208 -22.41 9.14 3.67
CA LEU A 208 -23.16 9.38 4.91
C LEU A 208 -24.67 9.11 4.78
N ASP A 209 -25.19 9.10 3.56
CA ASP A 209 -26.57 8.75 3.25
C ASP A 209 -26.90 7.26 3.52
N MET A 210 -25.90 6.38 3.35
CA MET A 210 -25.99 4.95 3.63
C MET A 210 -25.40 4.56 4.98
N PHE A 211 -24.61 5.44 5.59
CA PHE A 211 -23.92 5.20 6.87
C PHE A 211 -24.89 4.97 8.05
N ASP A 212 -24.56 4.04 8.93
CA ASP A 212 -25.23 3.85 10.22
C ASP A 212 -25.02 5.08 11.13
N LYS A 213 -26.05 5.92 11.20
CA LYS A 213 -26.00 7.20 11.93
C LYS A 213 -25.83 7.02 13.44
N ASP A 214 -26.14 5.85 14.01
CA ASP A 214 -25.90 5.58 15.44
C ASP A 214 -24.39 5.54 15.76
N LYS A 215 -23.54 5.41 14.73
CA LYS A 215 -22.07 5.36 14.83
C LYS A 215 -21.38 6.68 14.45
N ILE A 216 -22.13 7.76 14.23
CA ILE A 216 -21.57 9.07 13.83
C ILE A 216 -20.55 9.61 14.85
N ASP A 217 -20.72 9.28 16.13
CA ASP A 217 -19.81 9.73 17.18
C ASP A 217 -18.44 9.05 17.11
N VAL A 218 -18.33 7.85 16.54
CA VAL A 218 -17.05 7.14 16.38
C VAL A 218 -16.34 7.46 15.05
N LEU A 219 -17.04 7.98 14.04
CA LEU A 219 -16.47 8.37 12.74
C LEU A 219 -15.57 9.62 12.84
N PRO A 220 -14.25 9.55 12.60
CA PRO A 220 -13.39 10.73 12.60
C PRO A 220 -13.84 11.77 11.56
N VAL A 221 -13.71 13.06 11.89
CA VAL A 221 -14.17 14.17 11.01
C VAL A 221 -13.42 14.21 9.69
N ASP A 222 -12.16 13.80 9.71
CA ASP A 222 -11.26 13.70 8.55
C ASP A 222 -11.23 12.28 7.97
N GLY A 223 -11.96 11.33 8.56
CA GLY A 223 -11.94 9.92 8.18
C GLY A 223 -10.66 9.16 8.56
N ILE A 224 -9.75 9.76 9.34
CA ILE A 224 -8.47 9.15 9.70
C ILE A 224 -8.57 8.52 11.10
N ILE A 225 -8.48 7.19 11.17
CA ILE A 225 -8.48 6.48 12.46
C ILE A 225 -7.05 6.38 13.01
N LEU A 226 -6.10 6.08 12.12
CA LEU A 226 -4.67 6.05 12.44
C LEU A 226 -3.91 6.69 11.28
N SER A 227 -3.32 7.86 11.55
CA SER A 227 -2.43 8.54 10.61
C SER A 227 -1.24 7.64 10.27
N SER A 228 -0.70 7.79 9.05
CA SER A 228 0.45 7.02 8.60
C SER A 228 1.62 7.13 9.58
N ARG A 229 2.14 5.98 10.00
CA ARG A 229 3.26 5.91 10.94
C ARG A 229 4.11 4.68 10.71
N GLN A 230 5.38 4.80 11.07
CA GLN A 230 6.27 3.64 11.14
C GLN A 230 5.89 2.76 12.33
N VAL A 231 5.87 1.45 12.10
CA VAL A 231 5.66 0.40 13.08
C VAL A 231 6.78 -0.63 12.98
N THR A 232 7.18 -1.20 14.10
CA THR A 232 8.20 -2.26 14.16
C THR A 232 7.53 -3.62 14.22
N PHE A 233 8.16 -4.61 13.59
CA PHE A 233 7.70 -5.99 13.61
C PHE A 233 8.88 -6.97 13.59
N PHE A 234 8.64 -8.21 13.99
CA PHE A 234 9.62 -9.27 13.95
C PHE A 234 9.55 -10.04 12.64
N GLU A 235 10.69 -10.55 12.16
CA GLU A 235 10.69 -11.37 10.96
C GLU A 235 9.74 -12.56 11.10
N GLY A 236 8.87 -12.73 10.09
CA GLY A 236 7.84 -13.75 10.06
C GLY A 236 6.44 -13.25 10.47
N GLU A 237 6.31 -12.08 11.08
CA GLU A 237 4.98 -11.53 11.40
C GLU A 237 4.17 -11.21 10.13
N SER A 238 2.84 -11.33 10.27
CA SER A 238 1.89 -11.01 9.21
C SER A 238 1.37 -9.58 9.29
N VAL A 239 0.69 -9.13 8.23
CA VAL A 239 -0.07 -7.86 8.24
C VAL A 239 -1.07 -7.83 9.40
N PHE A 240 -1.73 -8.96 9.68
CA PHE A 240 -2.71 -9.06 10.77
C PHE A 240 -2.05 -8.91 12.16
N ASP A 241 -0.88 -9.50 12.39
CA ASP A 241 -0.18 -9.40 13.68
C ASP A 241 0.18 -7.94 13.99
N VAL A 242 0.69 -7.23 12.98
CA VAL A 242 1.06 -5.82 13.09
C VAL A 242 -0.18 -4.93 13.26
N LEU A 243 -1.27 -5.17 12.54
CA LEU A 243 -2.53 -4.46 12.76
C LEU A 243 -3.00 -4.66 14.20
N LYS A 244 -3.14 -5.91 14.65
CA LYS A 244 -3.67 -6.28 15.96
C LYS A 244 -2.88 -5.64 17.09
N ARG A 245 -1.55 -5.72 17.05
CA ARG A 245 -0.69 -5.05 18.03
C ARG A 245 -0.88 -3.54 18.00
N THR A 246 -0.87 -2.94 16.82
CA THR A 246 -0.94 -1.48 16.69
C THR A 246 -2.27 -0.93 17.20
N VAL A 247 -3.41 -1.51 16.83
CA VAL A 247 -4.72 -1.04 17.31
C VAL A 247 -4.87 -1.22 18.81
N GLN A 248 -4.36 -2.32 19.37
CA GLN A 248 -4.33 -2.54 20.81
C GLN A 248 -3.50 -1.48 21.54
N ASP A 249 -2.30 -1.16 21.04
CA ASP A 249 -1.41 -0.15 21.62
C ASP A 249 -1.99 1.27 21.52
N GLN A 250 -2.80 1.55 20.49
CA GLN A 250 -3.49 2.83 20.31
C GLN A 250 -4.86 2.91 21.01
N GLY A 251 -5.31 1.83 21.65
CA GLY A 251 -6.65 1.77 22.27
C GLY A 251 -7.79 1.83 21.26
N ILE A 252 -7.54 1.43 20.01
CA ILE A 252 -8.53 1.36 18.93
C ILE A 252 -9.19 -0.03 19.00
N HIS A 253 -10.53 -0.04 19.10
CA HIS A 253 -11.30 -1.29 19.09
C HIS A 253 -11.16 -2.03 17.76
N MET A 254 -11.11 -3.36 17.81
CA MET A 254 -11.08 -4.20 16.61
C MET A 254 -11.82 -5.52 16.88
N GLU A 255 -12.63 -5.94 15.91
CA GLU A 255 -13.31 -7.25 15.91
C GLU A 255 -12.89 -8.05 14.68
N PHE A 256 -12.68 -9.34 14.90
CA PHE A 256 -12.22 -10.25 13.87
C PHE A 256 -12.59 -11.69 14.22
N VAL A 257 -12.71 -12.51 13.18
CA VAL A 257 -13.00 -13.94 13.30
C VAL A 257 -12.06 -14.75 12.41
N PHE A 258 -11.56 -15.88 12.93
CA PHE A 258 -10.82 -16.81 12.10
C PHE A 258 -11.79 -17.59 11.22
N THR A 259 -11.54 -17.61 9.91
CA THR A 259 -12.39 -18.22 8.92
C THR A 259 -11.69 -19.44 8.32
N PRO A 260 -12.02 -20.68 8.77
CA PRO A 260 -11.28 -21.89 8.40
C PRO A 260 -11.23 -22.16 6.90
N ILE A 261 -12.29 -21.80 6.16
CA ILE A 261 -12.35 -22.01 4.71
C ILE A 261 -11.32 -21.16 3.95
N TYR A 262 -10.83 -20.07 4.54
CA TYR A 262 -9.81 -19.20 3.94
C TYR A 262 -8.42 -19.33 4.59
N ASN A 263 -8.30 -20.19 5.60
CA ASN A 263 -7.15 -20.27 6.52
C ASN A 263 -6.63 -18.90 6.98
N SER A 264 -7.55 -17.98 7.24
CA SER A 264 -7.19 -16.60 7.52
C SER A 264 -8.20 -15.91 8.43
N VAL A 265 -7.79 -14.76 8.96
CA VAL A 265 -8.61 -13.89 9.80
C VAL A 265 -9.38 -12.91 8.93
N TYR A 266 -10.68 -12.84 9.15
CA TYR A 266 -11.57 -11.81 8.63
C TYR A 266 -11.72 -10.69 9.67
N VAL A 267 -11.45 -9.45 9.29
CA VAL A 267 -11.58 -8.27 10.17
C VAL A 267 -12.96 -7.67 9.94
N GLU A 268 -13.84 -7.83 10.91
CA GLU A 268 -15.24 -7.40 10.84
C GLU A 268 -15.39 -5.92 11.15
N GLY A 269 -14.53 -5.37 12.03
CA GLY A 269 -14.61 -3.96 12.41
C GLY A 269 -13.32 -3.39 13.01
N ILE A 270 -13.11 -2.10 12.79
CA ILE A 270 -12.02 -1.30 13.37
C ILE A 270 -12.64 0.03 13.84
N ASN A 271 -12.30 0.49 15.04
CA ASN A 271 -12.82 1.72 15.65
C ASN A 271 -14.36 1.74 15.79
N ASN A 272 -14.98 0.58 16.04
CA ASN A 272 -16.44 0.40 16.07
C ASN A 272 -17.15 0.73 14.74
N LEU A 273 -16.41 0.79 13.63
CA LEU A 273 -16.96 0.82 12.27
C LEU A 273 -16.80 -0.57 11.69
N TYR A 274 -17.91 -1.16 11.27
CA TYR A 274 -18.04 -2.58 10.91
C TYR A 274 -18.37 -2.74 9.44
N GLU A 275 -18.16 -3.94 8.90
CA GLU A 275 -18.79 -4.33 7.65
C GLU A 275 -20.29 -4.01 7.66
N PHE A 276 -20.80 -3.65 6.50
CA PHE A 276 -22.19 -3.27 6.27
C PHE A 276 -22.68 -1.94 6.86
N ASP A 277 -21.84 -1.18 7.57
CA ASP A 277 -22.23 0.13 8.09
C ASP A 277 -22.54 1.16 6.99
N CYS A 278 -22.12 0.94 5.74
CA CYS A 278 -22.54 1.71 4.55
C CYS A 278 -23.28 0.85 3.51
N GLY A 279 -23.91 -0.26 3.92
CA GLY A 279 -24.66 -1.17 3.06
C GLY A 279 -23.91 -2.45 2.65
N PRO A 280 -24.54 -3.39 1.92
CA PRO A 280 -24.04 -4.76 1.71
C PRO A 280 -22.67 -4.94 1.02
N LEU A 281 -22.13 -3.88 0.42
CA LEU A 281 -20.82 -3.84 -0.24
C LEU A 281 -19.72 -3.22 0.63
N SER A 282 -20.07 -2.74 1.82
CA SER A 282 -19.14 -2.00 2.69
C SER A 282 -18.39 -2.90 3.66
N GLY A 283 -17.13 -2.56 3.94
CA GLY A 283 -16.26 -3.34 4.83
C GLY A 283 -14.80 -2.90 4.82
N TRP A 284 -13.97 -3.62 5.58
CA TRP A 284 -12.54 -3.34 5.71
C TRP A 284 -11.74 -4.09 4.66
N MET A 285 -10.88 -3.36 3.95
CA MET A 285 -9.90 -3.90 3.01
C MET A 285 -8.49 -3.52 3.45
N TYR A 286 -7.53 -4.35 3.09
CA TYR A 286 -6.12 -4.03 3.28
C TYR A 286 -5.40 -4.06 1.94
N LYS A 287 -4.42 -3.18 1.79
CA LYS A 287 -3.47 -3.21 0.68
C LYS A 287 -2.06 -3.10 1.21
N VAL A 288 -1.12 -3.73 0.50
CA VAL A 288 0.31 -3.67 0.79
C VAL A 288 1.05 -3.16 -0.45
N ASN A 289 1.82 -2.09 -0.30
CA ASN A 289 2.55 -1.44 -1.39
C ASN A 289 1.63 -1.09 -2.58
N GLY A 290 0.44 -0.57 -2.29
CA GLY A 290 -0.57 -0.19 -3.30
C GLY A 290 -1.35 -1.35 -3.92
N TRP A 291 -1.05 -2.61 -3.56
CA TRP A 291 -1.75 -3.79 -4.08
C TRP A 291 -2.72 -4.36 -3.06
N PHE A 292 -3.97 -4.62 -3.47
CA PHE A 292 -4.98 -5.35 -2.68
C PHE A 292 -4.78 -6.86 -2.83
N PRO A 293 -4.27 -7.58 -1.81
CA PRO A 293 -4.10 -9.01 -1.91
C PRO A 293 -5.44 -9.73 -1.89
N ASN A 294 -5.58 -10.77 -2.70
CA ASN A 294 -6.79 -11.57 -2.84
C ASN A 294 -6.92 -12.69 -1.78
N TYR A 295 -6.18 -12.58 -0.68
CA TYR A 295 -6.19 -13.49 0.46
C TYR A 295 -6.11 -12.70 1.76
N GLY A 296 -6.49 -13.32 2.88
CA GLY A 296 -6.59 -12.59 4.15
C GLY A 296 -5.24 -12.19 4.76
N ALA A 297 -5.27 -11.11 5.55
CA ALA A 297 -4.09 -10.42 6.07
C ALA A 297 -3.18 -11.28 6.97
N SER A 298 -3.70 -12.33 7.60
CA SER A 298 -2.89 -13.26 8.40
C SER A 298 -2.02 -14.20 7.56
N ARG A 299 -2.28 -14.28 6.25
CA ARG A 299 -1.50 -15.07 5.28
C ARG A 299 -0.51 -14.21 4.50
N TYR A 300 -0.48 -12.88 4.73
CA TYR A 300 0.54 -12.01 4.16
C TYR A 300 1.71 -11.88 5.12
N LYS A 301 2.83 -12.53 4.81
CA LYS A 301 4.08 -12.38 5.58
C LYS A 301 4.77 -11.08 5.20
N LEU A 302 5.00 -10.20 6.17
CA LEU A 302 5.60 -8.89 5.93
C LEU A 302 7.08 -8.96 5.58
N GLU A 303 7.49 -8.02 4.74
CA GLU A 303 8.89 -7.72 4.44
C GLU A 303 9.26 -6.31 4.90
N ASP A 304 10.56 -6.08 5.06
CA ASP A 304 11.07 -4.80 5.58
C ASP A 304 10.74 -3.67 4.59
N GLY A 305 10.21 -2.58 5.13
CA GLY A 305 9.78 -1.41 4.36
C GLY A 305 8.36 -1.49 3.77
N ASP A 306 7.60 -2.56 4.03
CA ASP A 306 6.23 -2.68 3.52
C ASP A 306 5.33 -1.52 3.96
N VAL A 307 4.47 -1.08 3.06
CA VAL A 307 3.44 -0.06 3.30
C VAL A 307 2.08 -0.73 3.40
N ILE A 308 1.46 -0.66 4.55
CA ILE A 308 0.16 -1.25 4.87
C ILE A 308 -0.89 -0.14 4.98
N ASN A 309 -1.95 -0.23 4.20
CA ASN A 309 -3.14 0.62 4.36
C ASN A 309 -4.35 -0.26 4.65
N TRP A 310 -5.05 0.03 5.76
CA TRP A 310 -6.40 -0.45 5.99
C TRP A 310 -7.38 0.65 5.60
N VAL A 311 -8.29 0.32 4.68
CA VAL A 311 -9.24 1.26 4.10
C VAL A 311 -10.65 0.69 4.23
N TYR A 312 -11.60 1.54 4.63
CA TYR A 312 -13.01 1.18 4.58
C TYR A 312 -13.53 1.41 3.16
N THR A 313 -14.19 0.43 2.56
CA THR A 313 -14.91 0.58 1.29
C THR A 313 -16.41 0.70 1.54
N CYS A 314 -17.09 1.46 0.69
CA CYS A 314 -18.56 1.51 0.59
C CYS A 314 -19.06 0.86 -0.72
N ASP A 315 -18.16 0.41 -1.60
CA ASP A 315 -18.46 -0.05 -2.96
C ASP A 315 -17.55 -1.22 -3.40
N LEU A 316 -17.38 -2.22 -2.53
CA LEU A 316 -16.67 -3.48 -2.83
C LEU A 316 -15.24 -3.29 -3.38
N GLY A 317 -14.56 -2.23 -2.95
CA GLY A 317 -13.21 -1.89 -3.35
C GLY A 317 -13.10 -0.84 -4.46
N ALA A 318 -14.14 -0.61 -5.25
CA ALA A 318 -14.08 0.31 -6.39
C ALA A 318 -13.83 1.76 -5.95
N ASP A 319 -14.39 2.18 -4.82
CA ASP A 319 -14.23 3.51 -4.21
C ASP A 319 -12.87 3.72 -3.53
N VAL A 320 -12.07 2.66 -3.39
CA VAL A 320 -10.71 2.68 -2.82
C VAL A 320 -9.66 2.20 -3.83
N GLY A 321 -9.99 2.15 -5.13
CA GLY A 321 -9.04 1.86 -6.19
C GLY A 321 -8.76 0.37 -6.44
N ASP A 322 -9.52 -0.55 -5.83
CA ASP A 322 -9.45 -1.96 -6.17
C ASP A 322 -10.27 -2.25 -7.44
N ASN A 323 -9.56 -2.47 -8.55
CA ASN A 323 -10.15 -2.79 -9.85
C ASN A 323 -10.30 -4.31 -10.07
N SER A 324 -10.01 -5.15 -9.07
CA SER A 324 -10.09 -6.62 -9.22
C SER A 324 -11.52 -7.14 -9.32
N MET A 325 -12.49 -6.42 -8.76
CA MET A 325 -13.89 -6.83 -8.66
C MET A 325 -14.80 -6.16 -9.69
N THR A 326 -14.36 -5.08 -10.32
CA THR A 326 -15.05 -4.43 -11.44
C THR A 326 -14.47 -4.98 -12.75
N GLY A 327 -15.07 -6.05 -13.28
CA GLY A 327 -14.57 -6.80 -14.43
C GLY A 327 -13.89 -5.91 -15.50
N GLY A 328 -12.65 -6.25 -15.82
CA GLY A 328 -11.86 -5.56 -16.83
C GLY A 328 -12.65 -5.41 -18.13
N GLN A 329 -12.74 -4.17 -18.61
CA GLN A 329 -12.99 -3.89 -20.02
C GLN A 329 -11.68 -3.97 -20.81
#